data_AF-A0A1F7PHH6-F1
#
_entry.id   AF-A0A1F7PHH6-F1
#
_cell.length_a   1.000
_cell.length_b   1.000
_cell.length_c   1.000
_cell.angle_alpha   90.00
_cell.angle_beta   90.00
_cell.angle_gamma   90.00
#
_symmetry.space_group_name_H-M   'P 1'
#
loop_
_entity.id
_entity.type
_entity.pdbx_description
1 polymer ?
#
loop_
_entity_poly.entity_id
_entity_poly.type
_entity_poly.pdbx_seq_one_letter_code
_entity_poly.pdbx_strand_id
1 'polypeptide(L)'
;MPSEGRVGQILERFRAPLGAFRSVLVTTTDELRAMLLTRQSTLGGRAARAAGELGPLAAGRIDPERFAALVIDHHEADPAGAEVLQLALGVLTDLVERSERVSLVEVPAGGSLYEATARALGEIGRAFNAARAIIEVRAGRSRGAGAGSGIDPLPFARWTKSERRLTPPLVVAMQGADLRPAALAEFLDGRVKIVLVVEGECAPAPLARLVAPGTYVLQTADETGLDRFAAWEGPGIAALVPESAARFEHNPAGGAASWERLTITHVPDKLPRRTIAGLSAAQQAEELELLRSLAARPSGAELAGAAAAAGGASDSADKLAAWLLSRVDLSDLG
;
A
#
# COMPACT_ATOMS: atom_id res chain seq x y z
N MET A 1 -13.71 -3.69 -24.42
CA MET A 1 -14.46 -2.62 -23.73
C MET A 1 -13.58 -1.37 -23.61
N PRO A 2 -14.12 -0.13 -23.60
CA PRO A 2 -13.30 1.09 -23.51
C PRO A 2 -12.41 1.17 -22.25
N SER A 3 -12.75 0.44 -21.19
CA SER A 3 -11.95 0.30 -19.97
C SER A 3 -10.76 -0.63 -20.08
N GLU A 4 -10.88 -1.77 -20.77
CA GLU A 4 -9.75 -2.69 -20.97
C GLU A 4 -8.58 -2.00 -21.69
N GLY A 5 -8.88 -1.14 -22.66
CA GLY A 5 -7.87 -0.32 -23.33
C GLY A 5 -7.19 0.69 -22.39
N ARG A 6 -7.96 1.37 -21.53
CA ARG A 6 -7.46 2.33 -20.54
C ARG A 6 -6.63 1.65 -19.45
N VAL A 7 -7.08 0.50 -18.95
CA VAL A 7 -6.36 -0.31 -17.96
C VAL A 7 -5.01 -0.74 -18.53
N GLY A 8 -4.97 -1.24 -19.77
CA GLY A 8 -3.73 -1.62 -20.43
C GLY A 8 -2.73 -0.46 -20.56
N GLN A 9 -3.20 0.73 -20.96
CA GLN A 9 -2.37 1.93 -21.06
C GLN A 9 -1.79 2.34 -19.70
N ILE A 10 -2.59 2.29 -18.64
CA ILE A 10 -2.14 2.62 -17.29
C ILE A 10 -1.09 1.62 -16.81
N LEU A 11 -1.35 0.32 -16.94
CA LEU A 11 -0.39 -0.72 -16.54
C LEU A 11 0.95 -0.55 -17.25
N GLU A 12 0.92 -0.13 -18.52
CA GLU A 12 2.11 0.13 -19.31
C GLU A 12 2.95 1.30 -18.77
N ARG A 13 2.32 2.33 -18.19
CA ARG A 13 3.01 3.44 -17.48
C ARG A 13 3.62 2.99 -16.15
N PHE A 14 2.99 2.02 -15.49
CA PHE A 14 3.46 1.49 -14.21
C PHE A 14 4.35 0.25 -14.33
N ARG A 15 4.71 -0.16 -15.55
CA ARG A 15 5.52 -1.36 -15.82
C ARG A 15 6.83 -1.40 -15.05
N ALA A 16 7.52 -0.26 -14.92
CA ALA A 16 8.80 -0.19 -14.19
C ALA A 16 8.62 -0.42 -12.68
N PRO A 17 7.74 0.32 -11.96
CA PRO A 17 7.39 0.00 -10.57
C PRO A 17 6.91 -1.44 -10.34
N LEU A 18 6.07 -1.97 -11.23
CA LEU A 18 5.59 -3.36 -11.17
C LEU A 18 6.73 -4.37 -11.33
N GLY A 19 7.64 -4.11 -12.27
CA GLY A 19 8.83 -4.92 -12.51
C GLY A 19 9.78 -4.94 -11.30
N ALA A 20 9.93 -3.81 -10.60
CA ALA A 20 10.76 -3.74 -9.39
C ALA A 20 10.20 -4.64 -8.28
N PHE A 21 8.90 -4.60 -8.01
CA PHE A 21 8.27 -5.49 -7.03
C PHE A 21 8.41 -6.96 -7.41
N ARG A 22 8.15 -7.31 -8.68
CA ARG A 22 8.31 -8.68 -9.19
C ARG A 22 9.76 -9.16 -9.06
N SER A 23 10.75 -8.30 -9.35
CA SER A 23 12.17 -8.64 -9.22
C SER A 23 12.54 -8.98 -7.78
N VAL A 24 12.02 -8.23 -6.80
CA VAL A 24 12.21 -8.54 -5.37
C VAL A 24 11.61 -9.90 -5.01
N LEU A 25 10.40 -10.20 -5.48
CA LEU A 25 9.75 -11.50 -5.25
C LEU A 25 10.55 -12.65 -5.86
N VAL A 26 10.99 -12.54 -7.12
CA VAL A 26 11.80 -13.57 -7.79
C VAL A 26 13.10 -13.82 -7.03
N THR A 27 13.83 -12.75 -6.69
CA THR A 27 15.10 -12.86 -5.95
C THR A 27 14.90 -13.57 -4.62
N THR A 28 13.87 -13.18 -3.85
CA THR A 28 13.55 -13.80 -2.56
C THR A 28 13.15 -15.27 -2.72
N THR A 29 12.41 -15.60 -3.78
CA THR A 29 11.98 -16.97 -4.09
C THR A 29 13.18 -17.86 -4.43
N ASP A 30 14.12 -17.35 -5.23
CA ASP A 30 15.31 -18.10 -5.63
C ASP A 30 16.28 -18.31 -4.45
N GLU A 31 16.47 -17.29 -3.61
CA GLU A 31 17.23 -17.43 -2.35
C GLU A 31 16.63 -18.48 -1.42
N LEU A 32 15.29 -18.49 -1.28
CA LEU A 32 14.60 -19.48 -0.46
C LEU A 32 14.72 -20.89 -1.04
N ARG A 33 14.62 -21.04 -2.36
CA ARG A 33 14.81 -22.33 -3.04
C ARG A 33 16.23 -22.85 -2.83
N ALA A 34 17.24 -21.99 -2.99
CA ALA A 34 18.64 -22.35 -2.73
C ALA A 34 18.83 -22.78 -1.28
N MET A 35 18.26 -22.06 -0.32
CA MET A 35 18.34 -22.41 1.10
C MET A 35 17.73 -23.78 1.42
N LEU A 36 16.57 -24.11 0.84
CA LEU A 36 15.94 -25.42 1.01
C LEU A 36 16.77 -26.55 0.39
N LEU A 37 17.35 -26.33 -0.80
CA LEU A 37 18.26 -27.30 -1.44
C LEU A 37 19.52 -27.54 -0.60
N THR A 38 20.15 -26.49 -0.08
CA THR A 38 21.32 -26.62 0.81
C THR A 38 20.97 -27.41 2.07
N ARG A 39 19.82 -27.15 2.70
CA ARG A 39 19.36 -27.94 3.86
C ARG A 39 19.17 -29.41 3.50
N GLN A 40 18.46 -29.72 2.41
CA GLN A 40 18.23 -31.10 1.97
C GLN A 40 19.55 -31.85 1.69
N SER A 41 20.48 -31.21 0.99
CA SER A 41 21.80 -31.81 0.69
C SER A 41 22.62 -32.08 1.96
N THR A 42 22.57 -31.17 2.94
CA THR A 42 23.27 -31.32 4.23
C THR A 42 22.69 -32.50 5.03
N LEU A 43 21.37 -32.62 5.08
CA LEU A 43 20.67 -33.74 5.71
C LEU A 43 21.04 -35.07 5.03
N GLY A 44 20.98 -35.14 3.70
CA GLY A 44 21.34 -36.34 2.94
C GLY A 44 22.80 -36.75 3.14
N GLY A 45 23.73 -35.80 3.14
CA GLY A 45 25.16 -36.07 3.38
C GLY A 45 25.43 -36.61 4.79
N ARG A 46 24.72 -36.11 5.81
CA ARG A 46 24.83 -36.62 7.19
C ARG A 46 24.17 -37.99 7.34
N ALA A 47 23.01 -38.22 6.73
CA ALA A 47 22.39 -39.54 6.70
C ALA A 47 23.30 -40.57 6.03
N ALA A 48 23.98 -40.22 4.94
CA ALA A 48 24.98 -41.07 4.29
C ALA A 48 26.19 -41.35 5.19
N ARG A 49 26.70 -40.34 5.90
CA ARG A 49 27.77 -40.54 6.91
C ARG A 49 27.31 -41.45 8.04
N ALA A 50 26.14 -41.20 8.62
CA ALA A 50 25.54 -42.03 9.66
C ALA A 50 25.38 -43.49 9.21
N ALA A 51 24.89 -43.72 7.99
CA ALA A 51 24.78 -45.06 7.42
C ALA A 51 26.15 -45.75 7.30
N GLY A 52 27.19 -45.01 6.91
CA GLY A 52 28.57 -45.52 6.83
C GLY A 52 29.16 -45.85 8.20
N GLU A 53 28.94 -45.00 9.22
CA GLU A 53 29.43 -45.20 10.59
C GLU A 53 28.71 -46.31 11.34
N LEU A 54 27.40 -46.47 11.11
CA LEU A 54 26.59 -47.54 11.70
C LEU A 54 26.92 -48.93 11.12
N GLY A 55 27.46 -48.96 9.89
CA GLY A 55 27.95 -50.17 9.24
C GLY A 55 26.87 -51.23 8.95
N PRO A 56 27.28 -52.43 8.45
CA PRO A 56 26.34 -53.46 7.99
C PRO A 56 25.45 -54.05 9.09
N LEU A 57 25.88 -54.00 10.35
CA LEU A 57 25.15 -54.58 11.50
C LEU A 57 23.88 -53.81 11.88
N ALA A 58 23.81 -52.53 11.52
CA ALA A 58 22.69 -51.66 11.75
C ALA A 58 21.67 -51.65 10.58
N ALA A 59 22.02 -52.22 9.43
CA ALA A 59 21.17 -52.28 8.25
C ALA A 59 19.82 -52.95 8.57
N GLY A 60 18.72 -52.23 8.34
CA GLY A 60 17.36 -52.70 8.63
C GLY A 60 16.95 -52.66 10.12
N ARG A 61 17.84 -52.25 11.04
CA ARG A 61 17.56 -52.09 12.47
C ARG A 61 17.54 -50.63 12.93
N ILE A 62 18.38 -49.80 12.33
CA ILE A 62 18.46 -48.37 12.60
C ILE A 62 18.19 -47.65 11.28
N ASP A 63 17.22 -46.74 11.30
CA ASP A 63 16.97 -45.82 10.20
C ASP A 63 18.04 -44.71 10.25
N PRO A 64 18.94 -44.65 9.25
CA PRO A 64 20.05 -43.71 9.24
C PRO A 64 19.59 -42.25 9.12
N GLU A 65 18.42 -41.98 8.53
CA GLU A 65 17.85 -40.62 8.45
C GLU A 65 17.35 -40.18 9.82
N ARG A 66 16.61 -41.04 10.52
CA ARG A 66 16.17 -40.77 11.90
C ARG A 66 17.34 -40.67 12.87
N PHE A 67 18.36 -41.49 12.70
CA PHE A 67 19.57 -41.42 13.51
C PHE A 67 20.34 -40.13 13.27
N ALA A 68 20.52 -39.73 12.00
CA ALA A 68 21.14 -38.44 11.68
C ALA A 68 20.34 -37.29 12.30
N ALA A 69 19.00 -37.30 12.24
CA ALA A 69 18.15 -36.29 12.85
C ALA A 69 18.36 -36.11 14.37
N LEU A 70 18.73 -37.18 15.10
CA LEU A 70 19.00 -37.13 16.54
C LEU A 70 20.35 -36.48 16.91
N VAL A 71 21.30 -36.46 15.97
CA VAL A 71 22.68 -35.98 16.18
C VAL A 71 22.86 -34.56 15.60
N ILE A 72 21.82 -33.99 14.99
CA ILE A 72 21.84 -32.65 14.41
C ILE A 72 21.57 -31.58 15.48
N ASP A 73 22.24 -30.42 15.35
CA ASP A 73 21.87 -29.21 16.08
C ASP A 73 20.39 -28.90 15.86
N HIS A 74 19.63 -28.77 16.96
CA HIS A 74 18.16 -28.70 16.97
C HIS A 74 17.55 -27.68 15.99
N HIS A 75 18.29 -26.65 15.57
CA HIS A 75 17.86 -25.64 14.60
C HIS A 75 17.87 -26.10 13.13
N GLU A 76 18.72 -27.05 12.74
CA GLU A 76 18.80 -27.54 11.36
C GLU A 76 17.82 -28.68 11.08
N ALA A 77 17.40 -29.41 12.12
CA ALA A 77 16.47 -30.53 12.04
C ALA A 77 15.02 -30.16 12.35
N ASP A 78 14.68 -28.90 12.62
CA ASP A 78 13.33 -28.47 12.98
C ASP A 78 12.33 -28.72 11.82
N PRO A 79 11.48 -29.76 11.89
CA PRO A 79 10.56 -30.12 10.81
C PRO A 79 9.48 -29.06 10.63
N ALA A 80 9.07 -28.41 11.74
CA ALA A 80 8.10 -27.32 11.72
C ALA A 80 8.65 -26.12 10.93
N GLY A 81 9.92 -25.75 11.15
CA GLY A 81 10.58 -24.72 10.36
C GLY A 81 10.68 -25.07 8.88
N ALA A 82 10.94 -26.33 8.54
CA ALA A 82 11.00 -26.76 7.14
C ALA A 82 9.62 -26.63 6.44
N GLU A 83 8.53 -27.03 7.11
CA GLU A 83 7.16 -26.86 6.59
C GLU A 83 6.81 -25.39 6.34
N VAL A 84 7.13 -24.50 7.29
CA VAL A 84 6.91 -23.05 7.14
C VAL A 84 7.68 -22.48 5.94
N LEU A 85 8.92 -22.90 5.73
CA LEU A 85 9.72 -22.45 4.59
C LEU A 85 9.17 -22.95 3.25
N GLN A 86 8.65 -24.18 3.20
CA GLN A 86 8.00 -24.70 2.00
C GLN A 86 6.70 -23.95 1.70
N LEU A 87 5.89 -23.66 2.72
CA LEU A 87 4.69 -22.85 2.58
C LEU A 87 5.03 -21.44 2.07
N ALA A 88 6.07 -20.80 2.63
CA ALA A 88 6.55 -19.51 2.18
C ALA A 88 7.01 -19.53 0.73
N LEU A 89 7.70 -20.59 0.30
CA LEU A 89 8.10 -20.76 -1.09
C LEU A 89 6.88 -20.87 -2.02
N GLY A 90 5.87 -21.64 -1.61
CA GLY A 90 4.62 -21.76 -2.36
C GLY A 90 3.91 -20.42 -2.53
N VAL A 91 3.79 -19.64 -1.44
CA VAL A 91 3.18 -18.30 -1.47
C VAL A 91 3.94 -17.34 -2.38
N LEU A 92 5.27 -17.28 -2.26
CA LEU A 92 6.09 -16.37 -3.05
C LEU A 92 6.06 -16.75 -4.54
N THR A 93 6.10 -18.04 -4.85
CA THR A 93 6.01 -18.55 -6.24
C THR A 93 4.66 -18.18 -6.87
N ASP A 94 3.55 -18.41 -6.16
CA ASP A 94 2.20 -18.04 -6.58
C ASP A 94 2.08 -16.51 -6.82
N LEU A 95 2.67 -15.68 -5.96
CA LEU A 95 2.68 -14.23 -6.15
C LEU A 95 3.55 -13.78 -7.34
N VAL A 96 4.68 -14.45 -7.61
CA VAL A 96 5.51 -14.18 -8.80
C VAL A 96 4.69 -14.44 -10.07
N GLU A 97 4.01 -15.59 -10.14
CA GLU A 97 3.20 -16.01 -11.29
C GLU A 97 2.00 -15.07 -11.53
N ARG A 98 1.42 -14.53 -10.47
CA ARG A 98 0.25 -13.64 -10.53
C ARG A 98 0.58 -12.15 -10.41
N SER A 99 1.85 -11.75 -10.34
CA SER A 99 2.30 -10.40 -9.98
C SER A 99 1.57 -9.24 -10.69
N GLU A 100 1.40 -9.34 -12.01
CA GLU A 100 0.66 -8.33 -12.79
C GLU A 100 -0.84 -8.32 -12.44
N ARG A 101 -1.45 -9.50 -12.28
CA ARG A 101 -2.88 -9.64 -11.94
C ARG A 101 -3.20 -9.17 -10.52
N VAL A 102 -2.27 -9.33 -9.59
CA VAL A 102 -2.43 -8.88 -8.19
C VAL A 102 -2.48 -7.35 -8.10
N SER A 103 -1.95 -6.65 -9.10
CA SER A 103 -1.94 -5.19 -9.17
C SER A 103 -3.17 -4.61 -9.88
N LEU A 104 -4.01 -5.46 -10.48
CA LEU A 104 -5.27 -5.08 -11.11
C LEU A 104 -6.45 -5.58 -10.25
N VAL A 105 -7.34 -4.66 -9.89
CA VAL A 105 -8.53 -4.93 -9.08
C VAL A 105 -9.75 -4.50 -9.85
N GLU A 106 -10.69 -5.42 -10.06
CA GLU A 106 -12.00 -5.10 -10.61
C GLU A 106 -13.02 -5.07 -9.48
N VAL A 107 -13.74 -3.95 -9.36
CA VAL A 107 -14.83 -3.81 -8.40
C VAL A 107 -16.15 -4.03 -9.15
N PRO A 108 -16.91 -5.09 -8.82
CA PRO A 108 -18.20 -5.33 -9.45
C PRO A 108 -19.17 -4.19 -9.12
N ALA A 109 -20.18 -3.99 -9.97
CA ALA A 109 -21.22 -2.99 -9.72
C ALA A 109 -21.91 -3.21 -8.37
N GLY A 110 -22.06 -2.15 -7.58
CA GLY A 110 -22.54 -2.19 -6.20
C GLY A 110 -21.52 -2.69 -5.17
N GLY A 111 -20.29 -3.00 -5.60
CA GLY A 111 -19.21 -3.47 -4.73
C GLY A 111 -18.53 -2.35 -3.93
N SER A 112 -17.86 -2.73 -2.84
CA SER A 112 -17.12 -1.79 -2.00
C SER A 112 -15.70 -1.56 -2.53
N LEU A 113 -15.40 -0.32 -2.92
CA LEU A 113 -14.03 0.12 -3.28
C LEU A 113 -13.03 -0.19 -2.18
N TYR A 114 -13.44 0.09 -0.94
CA TYR A 114 -12.60 -0.07 0.23
C TYR A 114 -12.22 -1.54 0.44
N GLU A 115 -13.22 -2.43 0.49
CA GLU A 115 -12.96 -3.86 0.71
C GLU A 115 -12.16 -4.48 -0.42
N ALA A 116 -12.41 -4.06 -1.67
CA ALA A 116 -11.64 -4.51 -2.82
C ALA A 116 -10.16 -4.11 -2.72
N THR A 117 -9.90 -2.84 -2.37
CA THR A 117 -8.54 -2.33 -2.18
C THR A 117 -7.85 -2.99 -0.98
N ALA A 118 -8.54 -3.10 0.16
CA ALA A 118 -8.03 -3.72 1.37
C ALA A 118 -7.66 -5.19 1.14
N ARG A 119 -8.49 -5.93 0.39
CA ARG A 119 -8.23 -7.33 0.03
C ARG A 119 -7.01 -7.44 -0.88
N ALA A 120 -6.92 -6.61 -1.93
CA ALA A 120 -5.78 -6.62 -2.84
C ALA A 120 -4.46 -6.30 -2.11
N LEU A 121 -4.47 -5.29 -1.24
CA LEU A 121 -3.33 -5.01 -0.37
C LEU A 121 -3.06 -6.20 0.56
N GLY A 122 -4.07 -6.80 1.19
CA GLY A 122 -3.90 -8.00 2.01
C GLY A 122 -3.21 -9.16 1.28
N GLU A 123 -3.60 -9.41 0.03
CA GLU A 123 -2.99 -10.42 -0.84
C GLU A 123 -1.52 -10.12 -1.16
N ILE A 124 -1.18 -8.86 -1.50
CA ILE A 124 0.22 -8.41 -1.63
C ILE A 124 0.98 -8.65 -0.31
N GLY A 125 0.31 -8.39 0.82
CA GLY A 125 0.85 -8.53 2.16
C GLY A 125 1.25 -9.96 2.53
N ARG A 126 0.75 -10.98 1.81
CA ARG A 126 1.21 -12.36 1.97
C ARG A 126 2.71 -12.49 1.71
N ALA A 127 3.28 -11.71 0.79
CA ALA A 127 4.73 -11.70 0.56
C ALA A 127 5.50 -11.24 1.81
N PHE A 128 5.02 -10.20 2.49
CA PHE A 128 5.65 -9.68 3.70
C PHE A 128 5.48 -10.65 4.87
N ASN A 129 4.32 -11.29 4.98
CA ASN A 129 4.09 -12.31 5.99
C ASN A 129 4.99 -13.54 5.75
N ALA A 130 5.19 -13.95 4.48
CA ALA A 130 6.13 -15.01 4.11
C ALA A 130 7.57 -14.64 4.49
N ALA A 131 8.02 -13.42 4.17
CA ALA A 131 9.35 -12.95 4.52
C ALA A 131 9.58 -12.94 6.03
N ARG A 132 8.61 -12.49 6.82
CA ARG A 132 8.66 -12.52 8.29
C ARG A 132 8.75 -13.95 8.82
N ALA A 133 7.97 -14.88 8.26
CA ALA A 133 8.03 -16.30 8.64
C ALA A 133 9.41 -16.91 8.37
N ILE A 134 10.04 -16.59 7.23
CA ILE A 134 11.41 -17.03 6.91
C ILE A 134 12.41 -16.49 7.94
N ILE A 135 12.29 -15.21 8.33
CA ILE A 135 13.15 -14.60 9.34
C ILE A 135 12.99 -15.29 10.71
N GLU A 136 11.76 -15.58 11.13
CA GLU A 136 11.51 -16.28 12.39
C GLU A 136 12.06 -17.71 12.41
N VAL A 137 11.95 -18.45 11.31
CA VAL A 137 12.56 -19.78 11.17
C VAL A 137 14.09 -19.68 11.23
N ARG A 138 14.70 -18.70 10.54
CA ARG A 138 16.15 -18.46 10.59
C ARG A 138 16.63 -18.08 11.99
N ALA A 139 15.81 -17.37 12.75
CA ALA A 139 16.10 -17.02 14.14
C ALA A 139 15.81 -18.15 15.13
N GLY A 140 15.37 -19.32 14.65
CA GLY A 140 15.11 -20.47 15.48
C GLY A 140 13.82 -20.42 16.29
N ARG A 141 12.91 -19.50 15.96
CA ARG A 141 11.65 -19.24 16.69
C ARG A 141 10.43 -19.83 15.99
N SER A 142 10.62 -20.90 15.22
CA SER A 142 9.53 -21.56 14.49
C SER A 142 8.46 -22.03 15.47
N ARG A 143 7.23 -21.54 15.31
CA ARG A 143 6.05 -22.19 15.89
C ARG A 143 5.54 -23.16 14.84
N GLY A 144 5.45 -24.43 15.19
CA GLY A 144 4.99 -25.47 14.26
C GLY A 144 3.64 -25.18 13.62
N ALA A 145 3.40 -25.84 12.49
CA ALA A 145 2.24 -25.62 11.65
C ALA A 145 0.94 -26.14 12.29
N GLY A 146 0.50 -25.52 13.40
CA GLY A 146 -0.81 -25.80 14.00
C GLY A 146 -1.97 -25.30 13.13
N ALA A 147 -3.21 -25.62 13.54
CA ALA A 147 -4.41 -25.07 12.91
C ALA A 147 -4.37 -23.53 12.96
N GLY A 148 -4.16 -22.87 11.81
CA GLY A 148 -3.88 -21.43 11.71
C GLY A 148 -2.45 -21.04 11.32
N SER A 149 -1.63 -21.98 10.85
CA SER A 149 -0.25 -21.78 10.39
C SER A 149 -0.08 -21.29 8.95
N GLY A 150 -1.18 -20.86 8.33
CA GLY A 150 -1.16 -20.27 6.99
C GLY A 150 -0.32 -19.00 6.95
N ILE A 151 0.39 -18.80 5.84
CA ILE A 151 0.86 -17.45 5.47
C ILE A 151 -0.35 -16.72 4.89
N ASP A 152 -1.17 -16.24 5.82
CA ASP A 152 -2.43 -15.56 5.53
C ASP A 152 -2.19 -14.15 4.98
N PRO A 153 -3.19 -13.58 4.28
CA PRO A 153 -3.20 -12.16 3.91
C PRO A 153 -2.85 -11.28 5.10
N LEU A 154 -1.93 -10.34 4.88
CA LEU A 154 -1.48 -9.40 5.92
C LEU A 154 -2.17 -8.05 5.71
N PRO A 155 -3.10 -7.63 6.59
CA PRO A 155 -3.77 -6.35 6.46
C PRO A 155 -2.79 -5.18 6.42
N PHE A 156 -3.08 -4.16 5.62
CA PHE A 156 -2.22 -2.98 5.42
C PHE A 156 -1.84 -2.26 6.72
N ALA A 157 -2.76 -2.24 7.70
CA ALA A 157 -2.51 -1.67 9.03
C ALA A 157 -1.33 -2.32 9.76
N ARG A 158 -0.99 -3.58 9.45
CA ARG A 158 0.13 -4.33 10.06
C ARG A 158 1.44 -4.22 9.29
N TRP A 159 1.46 -3.46 8.20
CA TRP A 159 2.65 -3.26 7.39
C TRP A 159 3.61 -2.27 8.04
N THR A 160 4.90 -2.53 7.90
CA THR A 160 5.94 -1.60 8.28
C THR A 160 6.10 -0.50 7.25
N LYS A 161 6.79 0.59 7.63
CA LYS A 161 7.11 1.69 6.71
C LYS A 161 7.90 1.21 5.48
N SER A 162 8.80 0.24 5.63
CA SER A 162 9.59 -0.31 4.53
C SER A 162 8.73 -1.13 3.57
N GLU A 163 7.80 -1.93 4.10
CA GLU A 163 6.85 -2.74 3.30
C GLU A 163 5.92 -1.83 2.48
N ARG A 164 5.41 -0.75 3.08
CA ARG A 164 4.60 0.29 2.40
C ARG A 164 5.36 1.03 1.29
N ARG A 165 6.70 1.01 1.31
CA ARG A 165 7.54 1.62 0.26
C ARG A 165 7.81 0.68 -0.92
N LEU A 166 7.69 -0.63 -0.70
CA LEU A 166 7.90 -1.67 -1.71
C LEU A 166 6.61 -2.06 -2.44
N THR A 167 5.47 -1.56 -1.99
CA THR A 167 4.16 -1.91 -2.52
C THR A 167 4.05 -1.56 -4.01
N PRO A 168 3.63 -2.49 -4.87
CA PRO A 168 3.36 -2.17 -6.26
C PRO A 168 2.17 -1.19 -6.36
N PRO A 169 2.10 -0.39 -7.45
CA PRO A 169 0.92 0.41 -7.72
C PRO A 169 -0.30 -0.48 -7.96
N LEU A 170 -1.46 -0.05 -7.47
CA LEU A 170 -2.75 -0.72 -7.69
C LEU A 170 -3.57 0.03 -8.74
N VAL A 171 -4.09 -0.68 -9.72
CA VAL A 171 -5.05 -0.18 -10.71
C VAL A 171 -6.41 -0.78 -10.38
N VAL A 172 -7.41 0.05 -10.10
CA VAL A 172 -8.74 -0.36 -9.67
C VAL A 172 -9.78 0.09 -10.69
N ALA A 173 -10.38 -0.84 -11.42
CA ALA A 173 -11.44 -0.56 -12.39
C ALA A 173 -12.82 -0.69 -11.74
N MET A 174 -13.70 0.30 -11.94
CA MET A 174 -15.02 0.31 -11.33
C MET A 174 -16.03 1.24 -12.00
N GLN A 175 -17.31 1.11 -11.62
CA GLN A 175 -18.36 2.05 -11.99
C GLN A 175 -18.31 3.32 -11.14
N GLY A 176 -18.53 4.48 -11.76
CA GLY A 176 -18.54 5.79 -11.11
C GLY A 176 -19.68 5.96 -10.10
N ALA A 177 -20.75 5.20 -10.25
CA ALA A 177 -21.84 5.11 -9.29
C ALA A 177 -21.42 4.46 -7.96
N ASP A 178 -20.30 3.74 -7.92
CA ASP A 178 -19.77 3.07 -6.72
C ASP A 178 -18.50 3.75 -6.19
N LEU A 179 -18.10 4.87 -6.79
CA LEU A 179 -16.86 5.57 -6.47
C LEU A 179 -16.92 6.25 -5.10
N ARG A 180 -16.31 5.60 -4.09
CA ARG A 180 -16.22 6.03 -2.69
C ARG A 180 -14.78 6.13 -2.18
N PRO A 181 -13.98 7.09 -2.67
CA PRO A 181 -12.53 7.06 -2.46
C PRO A 181 -12.11 7.62 -1.10
N ALA A 182 -12.96 8.36 -0.38
CA ALA A 182 -12.59 8.99 0.90
C ALA A 182 -12.05 7.99 1.93
N ALA A 183 -12.59 6.77 1.97
CA ALA A 183 -12.11 5.71 2.88
C ALA A 183 -10.71 5.19 2.52
N LEU A 184 -10.22 5.42 1.29
CA LEU A 184 -8.89 4.99 0.88
C LEU A 184 -7.75 5.80 1.50
N ALA A 185 -8.06 6.91 2.18
CA ALA A 185 -7.06 7.75 2.85
C ALA A 185 -6.11 6.94 3.76
N GLU A 186 -6.61 5.90 4.44
CA GLU A 186 -5.79 5.07 5.32
C GLU A 186 -4.72 4.23 4.59
N PHE A 187 -4.90 3.99 3.28
CA PHE A 187 -3.94 3.27 2.45
C PHE A 187 -2.87 4.17 1.84
N LEU A 188 -3.06 5.49 1.88
CA LEU A 188 -2.16 6.49 1.26
C LEU A 188 -0.97 6.81 2.18
N ASP A 189 -0.11 5.82 2.40
CA ASP A 189 1.14 5.94 3.15
C ASP A 189 2.31 5.26 2.42
N GLY A 190 3.54 5.63 2.78
CA GLY A 190 4.76 5.10 2.18
C GLY A 190 4.91 5.51 0.72
N ARG A 191 4.80 4.55 -0.20
CA ARG A 191 4.83 4.76 -1.65
C ARG A 191 3.62 4.14 -2.35
N VAL A 192 2.56 3.87 -1.60
CA VAL A 192 1.35 3.27 -2.15
C VAL A 192 0.75 4.22 -3.19
N LYS A 193 0.56 3.69 -4.40
CA LYS A 193 -0.09 4.37 -5.51
C LYS A 193 -1.37 3.62 -5.87
N ILE A 194 -2.49 4.32 -5.89
CA ILE A 194 -3.79 3.77 -6.29
C ILE A 194 -4.27 4.55 -7.51
N VAL A 195 -4.61 3.87 -8.60
CA VAL A 195 -5.14 4.47 -9.82
C VAL A 195 -6.53 3.92 -10.06
N LEU A 196 -7.54 4.78 -10.02
CA LEU A 196 -8.93 4.42 -10.24
C LEU A 196 -9.28 4.62 -11.72
N VAL A 197 -9.79 3.59 -12.38
CA VAL A 197 -10.34 3.66 -13.74
C VAL A 197 -11.85 3.65 -13.62
N VAL A 198 -12.45 4.82 -13.81
CA VAL A 198 -13.87 5.04 -13.53
C VAL A 198 -14.67 4.99 -14.82
N GLU A 199 -15.65 4.09 -14.87
CA GLU A 199 -16.61 4.00 -15.95
C GLU A 199 -17.93 4.69 -15.60
N GLY A 200 -18.54 5.37 -16.57
CA GLY A 200 -19.83 6.02 -16.37
C GLY A 200 -19.76 7.29 -15.51
N GLU A 201 -20.92 7.79 -15.11
CA GLU A 201 -21.00 9.02 -14.31
C GLU A 201 -20.53 8.81 -12.88
N CYS A 202 -19.79 9.78 -12.36
CA CYS A 202 -19.37 9.86 -10.96
C CYS A 202 -19.67 11.24 -10.39
N ALA A 203 -19.43 11.41 -9.08
CA ALA A 203 -19.44 12.73 -8.46
C ALA A 203 -18.43 13.67 -9.17
N PRO A 204 -18.60 14.99 -9.11
CA PRO A 204 -17.75 15.91 -9.87
C PRO A 204 -16.30 15.98 -9.39
N ALA A 205 -16.01 15.86 -8.09
CA ALA A 205 -14.65 16.00 -7.55
C ALA A 205 -14.34 14.94 -6.48
N PRO A 206 -14.52 13.64 -6.78
CA PRO A 206 -14.51 12.55 -5.79
C PRO A 206 -13.21 12.48 -5.00
N LEU A 207 -12.08 12.91 -5.58
CA LEU A 207 -10.79 12.90 -4.89
C LEU A 207 -10.49 14.16 -4.07
N ALA A 208 -11.36 15.19 -4.07
CA ALA A 208 -11.09 16.47 -3.39
C ALA A 208 -10.79 16.29 -1.90
N ARG A 209 -11.48 15.34 -1.24
CA ARG A 209 -11.29 15.04 0.20
C ARG A 209 -9.99 14.30 0.51
N LEU A 210 -9.28 13.80 -0.50
CA LEU A 210 -7.99 13.12 -0.35
C LEU A 210 -6.79 14.06 -0.56
N VAL A 211 -7.05 15.34 -0.86
CA VAL A 211 -6.01 16.37 -0.92
C VAL A 211 -5.47 16.57 0.49
N ALA A 212 -4.30 16.02 0.74
CA ALA A 212 -3.61 16.08 2.02
C ALA A 212 -2.11 16.36 1.80
N PRO A 213 -1.42 16.99 2.78
CA PRO A 213 0.02 17.23 2.69
C PRO A 213 0.79 15.92 2.44
N GLY A 214 1.68 15.93 1.44
CA GLY A 214 2.52 14.78 1.11
C GLY A 214 1.86 13.71 0.22
N THR A 215 0.56 13.82 -0.06
CA THR A 215 -0.17 12.90 -0.95
C THR A 215 -0.35 13.51 -2.33
N TYR A 216 0.10 12.81 -3.37
CA TYR A 216 -0.17 13.23 -4.74
C TYR A 216 -1.60 12.86 -5.14
N VAL A 217 -2.40 13.82 -5.59
CA VAL A 217 -3.78 13.56 -6.02
C VAL A 217 -3.94 14.02 -7.46
N LEU A 218 -4.43 13.15 -8.34
CA LEU A 218 -4.68 13.47 -9.74
C LEU A 218 -6.08 13.03 -10.14
N GLN A 219 -6.90 13.96 -10.61
CA GLN A 219 -8.18 13.65 -11.23
C GLN A 219 -8.15 14.16 -12.68
N THR A 220 -8.23 13.25 -13.63
CA THR A 220 -8.05 13.56 -15.06
C THR A 220 -9.03 12.76 -15.91
N ALA A 221 -9.37 13.23 -17.12
CA ALA A 221 -10.23 12.51 -18.04
C ALA A 221 -9.45 11.56 -18.97
N ASP A 222 -8.14 11.74 -19.06
CA ASP A 222 -7.22 11.04 -19.96
C ASP A 222 -5.88 10.74 -19.24
N GLU A 223 -4.83 10.43 -20.00
CA GLU A 223 -3.51 10.11 -19.44
C GLU A 223 -2.73 11.34 -18.91
N THR A 224 -3.25 12.55 -19.07
CA THR A 224 -2.55 13.79 -18.71
C THR A 224 -2.16 13.79 -17.23
N GLY A 225 -0.87 13.96 -16.97
CA GLY A 225 -0.31 14.02 -15.62
C GLY A 225 0.06 12.67 -15.01
N LEU A 226 -0.31 11.54 -15.62
CA LEU A 226 0.04 10.21 -15.10
C LEU A 226 1.56 9.99 -15.02
N ASP A 227 2.35 10.54 -15.94
CA ASP A 227 3.81 10.43 -15.90
C ASP A 227 4.41 11.10 -14.65
N ARG A 228 3.90 12.28 -14.27
CA ARG A 228 4.33 12.98 -13.05
C ARG A 228 3.89 12.23 -11.80
N PHE A 229 2.66 11.73 -11.81
CA PHE A 229 2.14 10.89 -10.73
C PHE A 229 2.96 9.60 -10.56
N ALA A 230 3.32 8.94 -11.66
CA ALA A 230 4.15 7.73 -11.65
C ALA A 230 5.56 8.00 -11.12
N ALA A 231 6.14 9.17 -11.42
CA ALA A 231 7.46 9.59 -10.95
C ALA A 231 7.50 10.04 -9.48
N TRP A 232 6.36 10.29 -8.84
CA TRP A 232 6.30 10.71 -7.44
C TRP A 232 6.78 9.59 -6.50
N GLU A 233 7.67 9.91 -5.56
CA GLU A 233 8.31 8.94 -4.65
C GLU A 233 7.60 8.78 -3.29
N GLY A 234 6.37 9.28 -3.18
CA GLY A 234 5.51 9.18 -1.99
C GLY A 234 4.15 8.55 -2.30
N PRO A 235 3.18 8.63 -1.36
CA PRO A 235 1.86 8.08 -1.58
C PRO A 235 1.08 8.92 -2.58
N GLY A 236 0.18 8.28 -3.31
CA GLY A 236 -0.66 9.00 -4.25
C GLY A 236 -1.90 8.24 -4.69
N ILE A 237 -2.92 9.01 -5.08
CA ILE A 237 -4.11 8.50 -5.73
C ILE A 237 -4.39 9.26 -7.02
N ALA A 238 -4.69 8.52 -8.08
CA ALA A 238 -5.14 9.07 -9.35
C ALA A 238 -6.51 8.50 -9.72
N ALA A 239 -7.33 9.24 -10.45
CA ALA A 239 -8.56 8.74 -11.05
C ALA A 239 -8.71 9.22 -12.49
N LEU A 240 -8.94 8.28 -13.40
CA LEU A 240 -9.43 8.55 -14.76
C LEU A 240 -10.95 8.59 -14.69
N VAL A 241 -11.50 9.79 -14.78
CA VAL A 241 -12.92 10.12 -14.60
C VAL A 241 -13.58 10.48 -15.93
N PRO A 242 -14.92 10.44 -16.05
CA PRO A 242 -15.62 10.99 -17.21
C PRO A 242 -15.33 12.49 -17.41
N GLU A 243 -15.49 12.98 -18.65
CA GLU A 243 -15.29 14.39 -18.99
C GLU A 243 -16.17 15.36 -18.20
N SER A 244 -17.29 14.86 -17.68
CA SER A 244 -18.24 15.61 -16.83
C SER A 244 -17.72 15.90 -15.42
N ALA A 245 -16.61 15.30 -15.00
CA ALA A 245 -15.99 15.54 -13.71
C ALA A 245 -14.90 16.62 -13.80
N ALA A 246 -14.59 17.23 -12.65
CA ALA A 246 -13.51 18.20 -12.52
C ALA A 246 -12.16 17.56 -12.88
N ARG A 247 -11.23 18.36 -13.36
CA ARG A 247 -9.85 17.95 -13.62
C ARG A 247 -8.92 18.80 -12.78
N PHE A 248 -8.10 18.16 -11.96
CA PHE A 248 -7.18 18.84 -11.06
C PHE A 248 -6.00 17.95 -10.67
N GLU A 249 -4.94 18.61 -10.24
CA GLU A 249 -3.69 18.00 -9.81
C GLU A 249 -3.24 18.67 -8.50
N HIS A 250 -3.11 17.87 -7.44
CA HIS A 250 -2.40 18.25 -6.22
C HIS A 250 -1.01 17.59 -6.24
N ASN A 251 0.02 18.39 -6.50
CA ASN A 251 1.42 17.96 -6.46
C ASN A 251 2.08 18.49 -5.17
N PRO A 252 2.43 17.60 -4.22
CA PRO A 252 3.08 18.01 -2.97
C PRO A 252 4.39 18.80 -3.15
N ALA A 253 5.08 18.63 -4.27
CA ALA A 253 6.30 19.37 -4.60
C ALA A 253 6.06 20.78 -5.18
N GLY A 254 4.80 21.16 -5.44
CA GLY A 254 4.44 22.41 -6.11
C GLY A 254 4.57 23.69 -5.28
N GLY A 255 4.89 23.61 -3.99
CA GLY A 255 5.02 24.79 -3.13
C GLY A 255 4.98 24.46 -1.65
N ALA A 256 4.91 25.48 -0.79
CA ALA A 256 4.76 25.33 0.66
C ALA A 256 3.28 25.26 1.06
N ALA A 257 2.42 25.99 0.35
CA ALA A 257 1.01 26.11 0.66
C ALA A 257 0.12 25.23 -0.23
N SER A 258 -1.11 24.93 0.25
CA SER A 258 -2.08 24.11 -0.48
C SER A 258 -2.42 24.68 -1.86
N TRP A 259 -2.66 25.99 -1.95
CA TRP A 259 -3.04 26.66 -3.21
C TRP A 259 -1.90 26.74 -4.23
N GLU A 260 -0.65 26.55 -3.82
CA GLU A 260 0.51 26.45 -4.74
C GLU A 260 0.66 25.04 -5.29
N ARG A 261 0.21 24.04 -4.51
CA ARG A 261 0.30 22.62 -4.84
C ARG A 261 -0.89 22.12 -5.66
N LEU A 262 -2.04 22.78 -5.58
CA LEU A 262 -3.28 22.38 -6.23
C LEU A 262 -3.58 23.26 -7.45
N THR A 263 -3.65 22.64 -8.64
CA THR A 263 -4.06 23.28 -9.88
C THR A 263 -5.35 22.64 -10.38
N ILE A 264 -6.37 23.46 -10.68
CA ILE A 264 -7.63 23.02 -11.28
C ILE A 264 -7.60 23.41 -12.76
N THR A 265 -7.67 22.42 -13.65
CA THR A 265 -7.65 22.65 -15.11
C THR A 265 -9.06 22.66 -15.71
N HIS A 266 -10.02 22.03 -15.05
CA HIS A 266 -11.42 22.08 -15.47
C HIS A 266 -12.36 21.94 -14.28
N VAL A 267 -13.42 22.74 -14.30
CA VAL A 267 -14.57 22.62 -13.41
C VAL A 267 -15.80 22.36 -14.28
N PRO A 268 -16.65 21.38 -13.95
CA PRO A 268 -17.84 21.11 -14.74
C PRO A 268 -18.81 22.31 -14.75
N ASP A 269 -19.27 22.70 -15.94
CA ASP A 269 -20.18 23.85 -16.10
C ASP A 269 -21.59 23.56 -15.56
N LYS A 270 -21.99 22.28 -15.55
CA LYS A 270 -23.31 21.84 -15.12
C LYS A 270 -23.26 21.40 -13.67
N LEU A 271 -24.00 22.11 -12.82
CA LEU A 271 -24.19 21.68 -11.43
C LEU A 271 -24.84 20.28 -11.37
N PRO A 272 -24.46 19.46 -10.38
CA PRO A 272 -25.11 18.19 -10.09
C PRO A 272 -26.63 18.35 -9.99
N ARG A 273 -27.37 17.51 -10.72
CA ARG A 273 -28.85 17.53 -10.70
C ARG A 273 -29.48 16.27 -10.10
N ARG A 274 -28.70 15.18 -10.03
CA ARG A 274 -29.17 13.88 -9.57
C ARG A 274 -28.21 13.28 -8.56
N THR A 275 -28.72 12.38 -7.73
CA THR A 275 -27.90 11.58 -6.82
C THR A 275 -27.01 10.65 -7.63
N ILE A 276 -25.70 10.75 -7.44
CA ILE A 276 -24.70 9.88 -8.07
C ILE A 276 -23.82 9.38 -6.95
N ALA A 277 -23.58 8.05 -6.95
CA ALA A 277 -22.93 7.35 -5.86
C ALA A 277 -23.51 7.88 -4.55
N GLY A 278 -24.75 7.57 -4.17
CA GLY A 278 -25.38 7.96 -2.89
C GLY A 278 -25.20 9.41 -2.35
N LEU A 279 -24.70 10.37 -3.13
CA LEU A 279 -24.46 11.76 -2.73
C LEU A 279 -25.54 12.63 -3.36
N SER A 280 -26.21 13.42 -2.54
CA SER A 280 -27.18 14.38 -3.04
C SER A 280 -26.51 15.43 -3.92
N ALA A 281 -27.30 16.13 -4.73
CA ALA A 281 -26.79 17.24 -5.55
C ALA A 281 -26.09 18.32 -4.70
N ALA A 282 -26.59 18.59 -3.49
CA ALA A 282 -25.98 19.53 -2.55
C ALA A 282 -24.61 19.04 -2.05
N GLN A 283 -24.49 17.77 -1.67
CA GLN A 283 -23.21 17.18 -1.24
C GLN A 283 -22.17 17.18 -2.36
N GLN A 284 -22.59 16.91 -3.60
CA GLN A 284 -21.72 17.00 -4.77
C GLN A 284 -21.28 18.45 -5.06
N ALA A 285 -22.15 19.44 -4.82
CA ALA A 285 -21.80 20.85 -4.94
C ALA A 285 -20.82 21.31 -3.85
N GLU A 286 -21.01 20.84 -2.60
CA GLU A 286 -20.08 21.08 -1.50
C GLU A 286 -18.68 20.50 -1.79
N GLU A 287 -18.60 19.35 -2.43
CA GLU A 287 -17.32 18.73 -2.83
C GLU A 287 -16.57 19.58 -3.88
N LEU A 288 -17.30 20.15 -4.85
CA LEU A 288 -16.73 21.11 -5.80
C LEU A 288 -16.27 22.40 -5.12
N GLU A 289 -17.04 22.89 -4.15
CA GLU A 289 -16.68 24.09 -3.41
C GLU A 289 -15.47 23.86 -2.50
N LEU A 290 -15.37 22.67 -1.89
CA LEU A 290 -14.16 22.25 -1.18
C LEU A 290 -12.94 22.30 -2.11
N LEU A 291 -13.02 21.71 -3.30
CA LEU A 291 -11.93 21.73 -4.28
C LEU A 291 -11.50 23.17 -4.62
N ARG A 292 -12.46 24.06 -4.84
CA ARG A 292 -12.18 25.48 -5.11
C ARG A 292 -11.52 26.17 -3.91
N SER A 293 -12.01 25.93 -2.70
CA SER A 293 -11.45 26.52 -1.49
C SER A 293 -10.00 26.09 -1.23
N LEU A 294 -9.65 24.84 -1.53
CA LEU A 294 -8.29 24.31 -1.40
C LEU A 294 -7.30 24.94 -2.38
N ALA A 295 -7.80 25.39 -3.54
CA ALA A 295 -7.02 26.05 -4.59
C ALA A 295 -6.98 27.58 -4.42
N ALA A 296 -7.88 28.14 -3.61
CA ALA A 296 -7.95 29.57 -3.39
C ALA A 296 -6.84 30.03 -2.42
N ARG A 297 -6.12 31.10 -2.78
CA ARG A 297 -5.19 31.77 -1.87
C ARG A 297 -6.01 32.50 -0.78
N PRO A 298 -5.75 32.25 0.52
CA PRO A 298 -6.43 32.95 1.60
C PRO A 298 -6.18 34.46 1.53
N SER A 299 -7.25 35.24 1.69
CA SER A 299 -7.15 36.69 1.87
C SER A 299 -6.40 36.98 3.17
N GLY A 300 -5.18 37.53 3.06
CA GLY A 300 -4.30 37.83 4.19
C GLY A 300 -3.03 36.99 4.30
N ALA A 301 -2.77 36.05 3.38
CA ALA A 301 -1.52 35.27 3.36
C ALA A 301 -0.25 36.14 3.30
N GLU A 302 -0.33 37.35 2.73
CA GLU A 302 0.78 38.31 2.69
C GLU A 302 1.06 38.97 4.06
N LEU A 303 0.02 39.21 4.86
CA LEU A 303 0.14 39.77 6.22
C LEU A 303 0.74 38.75 7.19
N ALA A 304 0.41 37.46 7.04
CA ALA A 304 0.98 36.39 7.84
C ALA A 304 2.46 36.12 7.50
N GLY A 305 2.84 36.17 6.22
CA GLY A 305 4.25 36.06 5.80
C GLY A 305 5.10 37.22 6.30
N ALA A 306 4.57 38.45 6.24
CA ALA A 306 5.23 39.63 6.79
C ALA A 306 5.31 39.61 8.33
N ALA A 307 4.27 39.12 9.02
CA ALA A 307 4.26 38.97 10.47
C ALA A 307 5.16 37.82 10.97
N ALA A 308 5.30 36.72 10.23
CA ALA A 308 6.22 35.63 10.56
C ALA A 308 7.70 35.99 10.29
N ALA A 309 7.95 36.86 9.30
CA ALA A 309 9.27 37.45 9.09
C ALA A 309 9.62 38.52 10.15
N ALA A 310 8.61 39.17 10.74
CA ALA A 310 8.79 40.20 11.76
C ALA A 310 8.70 39.67 13.22
N GLY A 311 8.04 38.55 13.45
CA GLY A 311 7.86 37.91 14.75
C GLY A 311 8.44 36.50 14.75
N GLY A 312 9.61 36.32 15.36
CA GLY A 312 10.20 35.01 15.55
C GLY A 312 9.22 34.06 16.26
N ALA A 313 9.25 32.77 15.91
CA ALA A 313 8.31 31.74 16.39
C ALA A 313 8.10 31.69 17.93
N SER A 314 9.02 32.26 18.72
CA SER A 314 8.86 32.50 20.16
C SER A 314 7.65 33.39 20.45
N ASP A 315 7.51 34.53 19.78
CA ASP A 315 6.52 35.57 20.11
C ASP A 315 5.07 35.09 19.89
N SER A 316 4.84 34.18 18.94
CA SER A 316 3.53 33.54 18.74
C SER A 316 3.20 32.49 19.81
N ALA A 317 4.19 31.70 20.23
CA ALA A 317 4.03 30.70 21.28
C ALA A 317 3.86 31.37 22.66
N ASP A 318 4.59 32.45 22.90
CA ASP A 318 4.53 33.26 24.11
C ASP A 318 3.18 33.98 24.24
N LYS A 319 2.62 34.49 23.14
CA LYS A 319 1.25 35.05 23.12
C LYS A 319 0.17 34.01 23.40
N LEU A 320 0.32 32.79 22.87
CA LEU A 320 -0.61 31.70 23.15
C LEU A 320 -0.52 31.26 24.62
N ALA A 321 0.71 31.14 25.16
CA ALA A 321 0.95 30.81 26.56
C ALA A 321 0.39 31.89 27.49
N ALA A 322 0.61 33.17 27.20
CA ALA A 322 0.06 34.28 27.96
C ALA A 322 -1.48 34.31 27.92
N TRP A 323 -2.08 34.02 26.76
CA TRP A 323 -3.53 33.94 26.62
C TRP A 323 -4.11 32.76 27.41
N LEU A 324 -3.48 31.58 27.35
CA LEU A 324 -3.89 30.41 28.13
C LEU A 324 -3.78 30.67 29.64
N LEU A 325 -2.69 31.28 30.09
CA LEU A 325 -2.50 31.65 31.50
C LEU A 325 -3.51 32.71 31.96
N SER A 326 -3.94 33.63 31.08
CA SER A 326 -5.00 34.60 31.38
C SER A 326 -6.40 33.99 31.51
N ARG A 327 -6.60 32.75 31.01
CA ARG A 327 -7.86 32.00 31.06
C ARG A 327 -7.93 31.03 32.25
N VAL A 328 -6.79 30.70 32.85
CA VAL A 328 -6.75 29.86 34.04
C VAL A 328 -6.80 30.78 35.26
N ASP A 329 -7.96 30.83 35.91
CA ASP A 329 -8.08 31.42 37.24
C ASP A 329 -7.41 30.47 38.24
N LEU A 330 -6.15 30.74 38.61
CA LEU A 330 -5.39 29.95 39.57
C LEU A 330 -5.80 30.24 41.03
N SER A 331 -6.86 31.02 41.24
CA SER A 331 -7.34 31.42 42.56
C SER A 331 -7.97 30.28 43.39
N ASP A 332 -8.28 29.14 42.78
CA ASP A 332 -8.87 27.97 43.45
C ASP A 332 -7.85 26.87 43.84
N LEU A 333 -6.55 27.16 43.75
CA LEU A 333 -5.49 26.31 44.31
C LEU A 333 -4.90 26.95 45.58
N GLY A 334 -5.72 27.01 46.63
CA GLY A 334 -5.35 27.41 47.99
C GLY A 334 -6.14 26.62 49.03
#